data_AF-A0A936Z5B8-F1
#
_entry.id   AF-A0A936Z5B8-F1
#
_cell.length_a   1.000
_cell.length_b   1.000
_cell.length_c   1.000
_cell.angle_alpha   90.00
_cell.angle_beta   90.00
_cell.angle_gamma   90.00
#
_symmetry.space_group_name_H-M   'P 1'
#
loop_
_entity.id
_entity.type
_entity.pdbx_description
1 polymer ?
#
loop_
_entity_poly.entity_id
_entity_poly.type
_entity_poly.pdbx_seq_one_letter_code
_entity_poly.pdbx_strand_id
1 'polypeptide(L)'
;MREIQQDAERGVKAEYTIRTLPNGDVEWRRSAGAEYGGGTLSDPRTDLMSKIMVDVATLDQKLFRSLEDAYDSLITMRHVRASLIQFVTGETEDDRMRLEGFPEYGLSELEGVRDDLNRLYRQCTGRPIDKADKRVRG
;
A
#
# COMPACT_ATOMS: atom_id res chain seq x y z
N MET A 1 -12.57 1.11 -4.74
CA MET A 1 -12.43 2.48 -5.27
C MET A 1 -13.61 2.95 -6.07
N ARG A 2 -14.20 2.17 -6.99
CA ARG A 2 -15.46 2.57 -7.65
C ARG A 2 -16.62 2.84 -6.68
N GLU A 3 -16.67 2.17 -5.53
CA GLU A 3 -17.68 2.41 -4.49
C GLU A 3 -17.54 3.77 -3.78
N ILE A 4 -16.30 4.25 -3.56
CA ILE A 4 -16.07 5.52 -2.85
C ILE A 4 -16.60 6.70 -3.67
N GLN A 5 -16.48 6.61 -5.00
CA GLN A 5 -16.95 7.62 -5.94
C GLN A 5 -18.48 7.60 -6.10
N GLN A 6 -19.10 6.42 -6.08
CA GLN A 6 -20.56 6.26 -6.15
C GLN A 6 -21.30 6.76 -4.90
N ASP A 7 -20.68 6.68 -3.72
CA ASP A 7 -21.31 7.13 -2.47
C ASP A 7 -21.25 8.65 -2.27
N ALA A 8 -20.22 9.32 -2.80
CA ALA A 8 -20.14 10.78 -2.87
C ALA A 8 -21.26 11.36 -3.75
N GLU A 9 -21.57 10.71 -4.88
CA GLU A 9 -22.67 11.09 -5.79
C GLU A 9 -24.06 10.87 -5.18
N ARG A 10 -24.20 9.98 -4.18
CA ARG A 10 -25.47 9.68 -3.49
C ARG A 10 -25.73 10.53 -2.25
N GLY A 11 -24.80 11.42 -1.88
CA GLY A 11 -24.94 12.27 -0.68
C GLY A 11 -24.90 11.50 0.64
N VAL A 12 -24.41 10.25 0.64
CA VAL A 12 -24.22 9.47 1.87
C VAL A 12 -23.02 10.04 2.61
N LYS A 13 -23.26 10.73 3.74
CA LYS A 13 -22.18 11.17 4.63
C LYS A 13 -21.55 9.94 5.29
N ALA A 14 -20.42 9.51 4.75
CA ALA A 14 -19.57 8.52 5.39
C ALA A 14 -18.65 9.21 6.39
N GLU A 15 -18.59 8.69 7.61
CA GLU A 15 -17.60 9.10 8.60
C GLU A 15 -16.37 8.20 8.50
N TYR A 16 -15.19 8.80 8.56
CA TYR A 16 -13.92 8.09 8.52
C TYR A 16 -13.17 8.31 9.83
N THR A 17 -12.71 7.22 10.43
CA THR A 17 -11.82 7.25 11.59
C THR A 17 -10.50 6.60 11.23
N ILE A 18 -9.41 7.27 11.55
CA ILE A 18 -8.04 6.79 11.39
C ILE A 18 -7.39 6.73 12.76
N ARG A 19 -6.75 5.59 13.08
CA ARG A 19 -6.05 5.40 14.34
C ARG A 19 -4.70 4.73 14.09
N THR A 20 -3.64 5.35 14.60
CA THR A 20 -2.31 4.74 14.64
C THR A 20 -2.23 3.74 15.79
N LEU A 21 -1.77 2.52 15.49
CA LEU A 21 -1.55 1.44 16.45
C LEU A 21 -0.13 1.52 17.03
N PRO A 22 0.14 0.92 18.21
CA PRO A 22 1.46 0.95 18.84
C PRO A 22 2.60 0.33 18.00
N ASN A 23 2.27 -0.54 17.05
CA ASN A 23 3.23 -1.16 16.14
C ASN A 23 3.54 -0.31 14.89
N GLY A 24 2.97 0.90 14.79
CA GLY A 24 3.13 1.79 13.63
C GLY A 24 2.12 1.55 12.50
N ASP A 25 1.27 0.52 12.61
CA ASP A 25 0.18 0.29 11.68
C ASP A 25 -0.91 1.34 11.82
N VAL A 26 -1.72 1.51 10.78
CA VAL A 26 -2.85 2.44 10.81
C VAL A 26 -4.13 1.66 10.54
N GLU A 27 -5.04 1.69 11.50
CA GLU A 27 -6.42 1.25 11.30
C GLU A 27 -7.23 2.39 10.67
N TRP A 28 -7.95 2.08 9.61
CA TRP A 28 -8.97 2.96 9.06
C TRP A 28 -10.33 2.27 9.17
N ARG A 29 -11.35 3.05 9.48
CA ARG A 29 -12.73 2.60 9.54
C ARG A 29 -13.63 3.64 8.87
N ARG A 30 -14.50 3.14 8.00
CA ARG A 30 -15.59 3.86 7.37
C ARG A 30 -16.90 3.42 8.01
N SER A 31 -17.70 4.38 8.47
CA SER A 31 -19.08 4.17 8.90
C SER A 31 -20.02 4.93 7.97
N ALA A 32 -20.88 4.21 7.27
CA ALA A 32 -21.93 4.77 6.42
C ALA A 32 -23.27 4.09 6.76
N GLY A 33 -24.02 4.68 7.69
CA GLY A 33 -25.24 4.07 8.20
C GLY A 33 -24.96 2.75 8.95
N ALA A 34 -25.55 1.64 8.50
CA ALA A 34 -25.35 0.30 9.06
C ALA A 34 -24.15 -0.46 8.46
N GLU A 35 -23.50 0.10 7.43
CA GLU A 35 -22.36 -0.53 6.77
C GLU A 35 -21.05 -0.05 7.39
N TYR A 36 -20.20 -1.04 7.70
CA TYR A 36 -18.87 -0.84 8.24
C TYR A 36 -17.84 -1.40 7.26
N GLY A 37 -16.93 -0.53 6.83
CA GLY A 37 -15.73 -0.92 6.08
C GLY A 37 -14.49 -0.57 6.90
N GLY A 38 -13.42 -1.32 6.77
CA GLY A 38 -12.17 -0.97 7.42
C GLY A 38 -11.08 -1.99 7.17
N GLY A 39 -9.87 -1.62 7.61
CA GLY A 39 -8.71 -2.48 7.50
C GLY A 39 -7.48 -1.84 8.10
N THR A 40 -6.39 -2.58 8.01
CA THR A 40 -5.09 -2.16 8.52
C THR A 40 -4.18 -1.81 7.35
N LEU A 41 -3.58 -0.63 7.40
CA LEU A 41 -2.49 -0.22 6.54
C LEU A 41 -1.18 -0.53 7.27
N SER A 42 -0.65 -1.72 7.04
CA SER A 42 0.61 -2.14 7.66
C SER A 42 1.82 -1.45 7.04
N ASP A 43 2.86 -1.23 7.84
CA ASP A 43 4.13 -0.73 7.32
C ASP A 43 4.86 -1.83 6.53
N PRO A 44 5.27 -1.57 5.27
CA PRO A 44 6.07 -2.52 4.51
C PRO A 44 7.36 -2.92 5.25
N ARG A 45 7.68 -4.22 5.29
CA ARG A 45 8.85 -4.78 6.01
C ARG A 45 10.14 -4.67 5.18
N THR A 46 10.61 -3.45 4.94
CA THR A 46 11.85 -3.21 4.18
C THR A 46 13.09 -3.75 4.89
N ASP A 47 13.07 -3.83 6.22
CA ASP A 47 14.17 -4.36 7.06
C ASP A 47 14.52 -5.81 6.72
N LEU A 48 13.49 -6.64 6.54
CA LEU A 48 13.65 -8.04 6.19
C LEU A 48 14.20 -8.19 4.76
N MET A 49 13.65 -7.42 3.83
CA MET A 49 14.02 -7.51 2.43
C MET A 49 15.46 -7.05 2.18
N SER A 50 15.91 -5.98 2.86
CA SER A 50 17.31 -5.53 2.83
C SER A 50 18.29 -6.61 3.29
N LYS A 51 17.95 -7.39 4.33
CA LYS A 51 18.78 -8.52 4.77
C LYS A 51 18.85 -9.62 3.71
N ILE A 52 17.71 -10.00 3.13
CA ILE A 52 17.65 -11.01 2.07
C ILE A 52 18.46 -10.59 0.84
N MET A 53 18.46 -9.29 0.49
CA MET A 53 19.25 -8.77 -0.62
C MET A 53 20.74 -9.02 -0.46
N VAL A 54 21.29 -8.86 0.75
CA VAL A 54 22.71 -9.12 1.02
C VAL A 54 23.07 -10.58 0.71
N ASP A 55 22.22 -11.51 1.14
CA ASP A 55 22.45 -12.95 0.91
C ASP A 55 22.34 -13.28 -0.59
N VAL A 56 21.28 -12.81 -1.25
CA VAL A 56 20.99 -13.08 -2.67
C VAL A 56 22.04 -12.48 -3.60
N ALA A 57 22.62 -11.32 -3.26
CA ALA A 57 23.68 -10.68 -4.04
C ALA A 57 24.89 -11.60 -4.30
N THR A 58 25.17 -12.51 -3.36
CA THR A 58 26.28 -13.46 -3.46
C THR A 58 25.93 -14.75 -4.20
N LEU A 59 24.64 -15.06 -4.33
CA LEU A 59 24.15 -16.35 -4.84
C LEU A 59 23.65 -16.27 -6.28
N ASP A 60 22.85 -15.25 -6.61
CA ASP A 60 22.20 -15.11 -7.91
C ASP A 60 22.01 -13.64 -8.28
N GLN A 61 22.84 -13.16 -9.20
CA GLN A 61 22.79 -11.78 -9.67
C GLN A 61 21.50 -11.43 -10.41
N LYS A 62 20.87 -12.40 -11.09
CA LYS A 62 19.60 -12.17 -11.81
C LYS A 62 18.45 -12.03 -10.83
N LEU A 63 18.43 -12.86 -9.78
CA LEU A 63 17.46 -12.75 -8.69
C LEU A 63 17.67 -11.47 -7.89
N PHE A 64 18.93 -11.10 -7.62
CA PHE A 64 19.27 -9.87 -6.92
C PHE A 64 18.67 -8.63 -7.58
N ARG A 65 18.80 -8.48 -8.90
CA ARG A 65 18.23 -7.32 -9.62
C ARG A 65 16.71 -7.22 -9.46
N SER A 66 16.00 -8.34 -9.58
CA SER A 66 14.54 -8.33 -9.39
C SER A 66 14.12 -8.12 -7.95
N LEU A 67 14.99 -8.47 -6.99
CA LEU A 67 14.79 -8.20 -5.58
C LEU A 67 15.05 -6.72 -5.25
N GLU A 68 16.02 -6.10 -5.91
CA GLU A 68 16.32 -4.66 -5.82
C GLU A 68 15.15 -3.81 -6.34
N ASP A 69 14.64 -4.09 -7.55
CA ASP A 69 13.45 -3.41 -8.10
C ASP A 69 12.26 -3.50 -7.12
N ALA A 70 12.03 -4.68 -6.55
CA ALA A 70 10.95 -4.91 -5.62
C ALA A 70 11.18 -4.22 -4.26
N TYR A 71 12.43 -4.02 -3.84
CA TYR A 71 12.77 -3.34 -2.60
C TYR A 71 12.50 -1.84 -2.72
N ASP A 72 12.90 -1.23 -3.83
CA ASP A 72 12.58 0.16 -4.16
C ASP A 72 11.06 0.38 -4.20
N SER A 73 10.34 -0.57 -4.80
CA SER A 73 8.88 -0.59 -4.80
C SER A 73 8.26 -0.65 -3.39
N LEU A 74 8.86 -1.36 -2.43
CA LEU A 74 8.39 -1.31 -1.02
C LEU A 74 8.65 0.05 -0.37
N ILE A 75 9.75 0.73 -0.72
CA ILE A 75 10.01 2.10 -0.26
C ILE A 75 8.95 3.05 -0.81
N THR A 76 8.63 2.96 -2.11
CA THR A 76 7.55 3.73 -2.74
C THR A 76 6.21 3.47 -2.03
N MET A 77 5.87 2.21 -1.77
CA MET A 77 4.65 1.87 -1.02
C MET A 77 4.62 2.51 0.37
N ARG A 78 5.74 2.49 1.10
CA ARG A 78 5.86 3.15 2.40
C ARG A 78 5.68 4.66 2.27
N HIS A 79 6.25 5.28 1.24
CA HIS A 79 6.10 6.71 0.99
C HIS A 79 4.64 7.08 0.72
N VAL A 80 3.98 6.38 -0.21
CA VAL A 80 2.55 6.59 -0.52
C VAL A 80 1.70 6.42 0.74
N ARG A 81 1.95 5.38 1.55
CA ARG A 81 1.26 5.17 2.83
C ARG A 81 1.47 6.35 3.78
N ALA A 82 2.71 6.79 3.96
CA ALA A 82 3.04 7.90 4.86
C ALA A 82 2.38 9.21 4.41
N SER A 83 2.43 9.52 3.11
CA SER A 83 1.76 10.70 2.52
C SER A 83 0.25 10.64 2.72
N LEU A 84 -0.39 9.49 2.50
CA LEU A 84 -1.83 9.33 2.74
C LEU A 84 -2.19 9.64 4.19
N ILE A 85 -1.45 9.05 5.15
CA ILE A 85 -1.68 9.28 6.58
C ILE A 85 -1.53 10.76 6.87
N GLN A 86 -0.43 11.38 6.42
CA GLN A 86 -0.17 12.80 6.62
C GLN A 86 -1.31 13.67 6.09
N PHE A 87 -1.79 13.44 4.86
CA PHE A 87 -2.81 14.28 4.25
C PHE A 87 -4.19 14.11 4.89
N VAL A 88 -4.52 12.92 5.38
CA VAL A 88 -5.82 12.69 6.03
C VAL A 88 -5.82 13.12 7.50
N THR A 89 -4.68 13.02 8.21
CA THR A 89 -4.57 13.50 9.59
C THR A 89 -4.10 14.95 9.70
N GLY A 90 -3.68 15.56 8.60
CA GLY A 90 -3.14 16.92 8.54
C GLY A 90 -4.20 17.97 8.85
N GLU A 91 -3.80 18.98 9.61
CA GLU A 91 -4.67 20.09 10.01
C GLU A 91 -4.52 21.32 9.10
N THR A 92 -3.54 21.30 8.18
CA THR A 92 -3.23 22.44 7.32
C THR A 92 -4.08 22.45 6.04
N GLU A 93 -4.31 23.64 5.50
CA GLU A 93 -5.00 23.81 4.22
C GLU A 93 -4.20 23.20 3.04
N ASP A 94 -2.86 23.29 3.10
CA ASP A 94 -1.95 22.66 2.15
C ASP A 94 -2.10 21.13 2.11
N ASP A 95 -2.24 20.47 3.27
CA ASP A 95 -2.44 19.02 3.33
C ASP A 95 -3.79 18.61 2.72
N ARG A 96 -4.84 19.41 2.92
CA ARG A 96 -6.17 19.19 2.33
C ARG A 96 -6.18 19.39 0.82
N MET A 97 -5.50 20.42 0.32
CA MET A 97 -5.37 20.66 -1.13
C MET A 97 -4.61 19.51 -1.81
N ARG A 98 -3.56 18.99 -1.17
CA ARG A 98 -2.82 17.83 -1.71
C ARG A 98 -3.66 16.56 -1.75
N LEU A 99 -4.64 16.41 -0.85
CA LEU A 99 -5.52 15.25 -0.81
C LEU A 99 -6.41 15.13 -2.07
N GLU A 100 -6.71 16.23 -2.77
CA GLU A 100 -7.62 16.20 -3.94
C GLU A 100 -7.05 15.41 -5.13
N GLY A 101 -5.74 15.54 -5.41
CA GLY A 101 -5.06 14.82 -6.49
C GLY A 101 -4.22 13.62 -6.02
N PHE A 102 -4.18 13.38 -4.71
CA PHE A 102 -3.40 12.28 -4.15
C PHE A 102 -3.92 10.89 -4.52
N PRO A 103 -5.25 10.62 -4.58
CA PRO A 103 -5.74 9.31 -4.99
C PRO A 103 -5.19 8.87 -6.35
N GLU A 104 -5.28 9.71 -7.38
CA GLU A 104 -4.79 9.40 -8.72
C GLU A 104 -3.28 9.12 -8.72
N TYR A 105 -2.50 9.99 -8.06
CA TYR A 105 -1.06 9.81 -7.92
C TYR A 105 -0.71 8.51 -7.19
N GLY A 106 -1.26 8.33 -5.98
CA GLY A 106 -0.97 7.19 -5.13
C GLY A 106 -1.37 5.87 -5.78
N LEU A 107 -2.44 5.84 -6.57
CA LEU A 107 -2.83 4.66 -7.32
C LEU A 107 -1.87 4.34 -8.45
N SER A 108 -1.45 5.34 -9.22
CA SER A 108 -0.46 5.15 -10.28
C SER A 108 0.84 4.57 -9.72
N GLU A 109 1.32 5.10 -8.59
CA GLU A 109 2.50 4.57 -7.89
C GLU A 109 2.28 3.12 -7.43
N LEU A 110 1.13 2.83 -6.80
CA LEU A 110 0.81 1.49 -6.30
C LEU A 110 0.62 0.45 -7.42
N GLU A 111 0.23 0.87 -8.62
CA GLU A 111 0.19 0.00 -9.80
C GLU A 111 1.59 -0.41 -10.24
N GLY A 112 2.54 0.52 -10.30
CA GLY A 112 3.95 0.22 -10.55
C GLY A 112 4.53 -0.73 -9.50
N VAL A 113 4.27 -0.44 -8.23
CA VAL A 113 4.68 -1.30 -7.11
C VAL A 113 4.12 -2.72 -7.25
N ARG A 114 2.84 -2.86 -7.59
CA ARG A 114 2.22 -4.17 -7.80
C ARG A 114 2.91 -4.94 -8.91
N ASP A 115 3.29 -4.27 -9.99
CA ASP A 115 3.89 -4.90 -11.16
C ASP A 115 5.32 -5.41 -10.87
N ASP A 116 6.11 -4.66 -10.10
CA ASP A 116 7.45 -5.08 -9.67
C ASP A 116 7.41 -6.22 -8.66
N LEU A 117 6.51 -6.15 -7.66
CA LEU A 117 6.29 -7.26 -6.73
C LEU A 117 5.80 -8.52 -7.46
N ASN A 118 4.93 -8.37 -8.45
CA ASN A 118 4.50 -9.47 -9.31
C ASN A 118 5.66 -10.08 -10.10
N ARG A 119 6.57 -9.26 -10.61
CA ARG A 119 7.75 -9.71 -11.36
C ARG A 119 8.65 -10.56 -10.49
N LEU A 120 8.99 -10.09 -9.28
CA LEU A 120 9.77 -10.86 -8.31
C LEU A 120 9.06 -12.17 -7.96
N TYR A 121 7.76 -12.11 -7.65
CA TYR A 121 6.98 -13.30 -7.29
C TYR A 121 6.94 -14.33 -8.42
N ARG A 122 6.78 -13.89 -9.67
CA ARG A 122 6.87 -14.76 -10.86
C ARG A 122 8.24 -15.36 -11.03
N GLN A 123 9.31 -14.61 -10.77
CA GLN A 123 10.66 -15.14 -10.86
C GLN A 123 10.92 -16.22 -9.80
N CYS A 124 10.39 -16.04 -8.59
CA CYS A 124 10.54 -17.01 -7.51
C CYS A 124 9.64 -18.26 -7.66
N THR A 125 8.43 -18.11 -8.22
CA THR A 125 7.40 -19.16 -8.18
C THR A 125 6.93 -19.67 -9.54
N GLY A 126 7.27 -18.97 -10.62
CA GLY A 126 6.75 -19.21 -11.96
C GLY A 126 5.29 -18.76 -12.16
N ARG A 127 4.66 -18.08 -11.20
CA ARG A 127 3.23 -17.71 -11.23
C ARG A 127 3.02 -16.24 -10.86
N PRO A 128 1.94 -15.57 -11.35
CA PRO A 128 1.57 -14.23 -10.89
C PRO A 128 1.01 -14.25 -9.47
N ILE A 129 1.08 -13.10 -8.78
CA ILE A 129 0.30 -12.85 -7.56
C ILE A 129 -1.16 -12.75 -7.99
N ASP A 130 -1.98 -13.69 -7.53
CA ASP A 130 -3.43 -13.66 -7.66
C ASP A 130 -4.06 -13.30 -6.31
N LYS A 131 -5.18 -12.58 -6.33
CA LYS A 131 -6.01 -12.28 -5.15
C LYS A 131 -6.42 -13.54 -4.39
N ALA A 132 -6.43 -14.69 -5.05
CA ALA A 132 -6.76 -15.99 -4.47
C ALA A 132 -5.55 -16.80 -3.95
N ASP A 133 -4.30 -16.32 -4.08
CA ASP A 133 -3.16 -17.09 -3.57
C ASP A 133 -3.12 -17.06 -2.04
N LYS A 134 -3.68 -18.11 -1.43
CA LYS A 134 -3.81 -18.30 0.02
C LYS A 134 -2.47 -18.36 0.75
N ARG A 135 -1.35 -18.46 0.03
CA ARG A 135 0.01 -18.52 0.61
C ARG A 135 0.59 -17.14 0.95
N VAL A 136 -0.03 -16.05 0.47
CA VAL A 136 0.38 -14.66 0.76
C VAL A 136 -0.33 -14.11 2.00
N ARG A 137 -1.37 -14.80 2.51
CA ARG A 137 -2.06 -14.47 3.77
C ARG A 137 -1.38 -15.20 4.95
N GLY A 138 -0.15 -14.80 5.25
CA GLY A 138 0.60 -15.23 6.44
C GLY A 138 0.66 -14.12 7.46
#